data_AF-A0A0K8Q5Q4-F1
#
_entry.id   AF-A0A0K8Q5Q4-F1
#
_cell.length_a   1.000
_cell.length_b   1.000
_cell.length_c   1.000
_cell.angle_alpha   90.00
_cell.angle_beta   90.00
_cell.angle_gamma   90.00
#
_symmetry.space_group_name_H-M   'P 1'
#
loop_
_entity.id
_entity.type
_entity.pdbx_description
1 polymer ?
#
loop_
_entity_poly.entity_id
_entity_poly.type
_entity_poly.pdbx_seq_one_letter_code
_entity_poly.pdbx_strand_id
1 'polypeptide(L)'
;MLIALALALLVSGLVRSLWLDVYFIPSASMEPLLGTGDRILVSRTDFIGEPVRHGDVVVFDGRGSFAPLSSGASPLQDALATAGHWFGLTGSDTTYVKRVIGLPGDHVVCCDDNQHLTVNGQALAEPYLYEATWPVNRNSA
;
A
#
# COMPACT_ATOMS: atom_id res chain seq x y z
N MET A 1 1.54 13.24 -38.40
CA MET A 1 1.18 13.80 -37.07
C MET A 1 0.47 12.77 -36.19
N LEU A 2 -0.62 12.14 -36.66
CA LEU A 2 -1.35 11.11 -35.88
C LEU A 2 -0.49 9.89 -35.49
N ILE A 3 0.37 9.40 -36.38
CA ILE A 3 1.25 8.25 -36.09
C ILE A 3 2.27 8.60 -34.98
N ALA A 4 2.85 9.80 -35.02
CA ALA A 4 3.79 10.25 -34.00
C ALA A 4 3.11 10.43 -32.62
N LEU A 5 1.87 10.94 -32.62
CA LEU A 5 1.08 11.08 -31.40
C LEU A 5 0.71 9.70 -30.81
N ALA A 6 0.26 8.78 -31.65
CA ALA A 6 -0.06 7.42 -31.24
C ALA A 6 1.17 6.68 -30.70
N LEU A 7 2.32 6.83 -31.35
CA LEU A 7 3.58 6.25 -30.90
C LEU A 7 4.03 6.84 -29.56
N ALA A 8 3.94 8.17 -29.39
CA ALA A 8 4.28 8.82 -28.14
C ALA A 8 3.38 8.34 -26.98
N LEU A 9 2.06 8.24 -27.21
CA LEU A 9 1.12 7.71 -26.22
C LEU A 9 1.41 6.24 -25.88
N LEU A 10 1.76 5.42 -26.89
CA LEU A 10 2.08 4.01 -26.69
C LEU A 10 3.39 3.84 -25.90
N VAL A 11 4.45 4.58 -26.26
CA VAL A 11 5.73 4.56 -25.55
C VAL A 11 5.58 5.09 -24.12
N SER A 12 4.89 6.21 -23.92
CA SER A 12 4.58 6.72 -22.58
C SER A 12 3.77 5.72 -21.76
N GLY A 13 2.81 5.04 -22.37
CA GLY A 13 2.03 3.99 -21.72
C GLY A 13 2.88 2.78 -21.33
N LEU A 14 3.79 2.35 -22.20
CA LEU A 14 4.68 1.21 -21.94
C LEU A 14 5.68 1.51 -20.82
N VAL A 15 6.30 2.70 -20.84
CA VAL A 15 7.22 3.15 -19.78
C VAL A 15 6.49 3.23 -18.45
N ARG A 16 5.29 3.82 -18.43
CA ARG A 16 4.50 3.92 -17.20
C ARG A 16 4.04 2.55 -16.70
N SER A 17 3.62 1.67 -17.61
CA SER A 17 3.19 0.31 -17.27
C SER A 17 4.29 -0.58 -16.70
N LEU A 18 5.55 -0.32 -17.05
CA LEU A 18 6.68 -1.17 -16.67
C LEU A 18 7.50 -0.61 -15.49
N TRP A 19 7.51 0.70 -15.26
CA TRP A 19 8.53 1.31 -14.39
C TRP A 19 8.01 2.17 -13.24
N LEU A 20 6.82 2.78 -13.34
CA LEU A 20 6.39 3.79 -12.35
C LEU A 20 4.87 3.79 -12.15
N ASP A 21 4.42 3.30 -10.99
CA ASP A 21 3.07 3.55 -10.52
C ASP A 21 3.07 4.74 -9.54
N VAL A 22 2.20 5.72 -9.78
CA VAL A 22 1.98 6.84 -8.85
C VAL A 22 0.66 6.57 -8.14
N TYR A 23 0.75 6.23 -6.85
CA TYR A 23 -0.44 6.02 -6.02
C TYR A 23 -0.70 7.25 -5.15
N PHE A 24 -1.96 7.66 -5.12
CA PHE A 24 -2.47 8.66 -4.18
C PHE A 24 -2.84 7.95 -2.87
N ILE A 25 -2.37 8.46 -1.73
CA ILE A 25 -2.66 7.85 -0.42
C ILE A 25 -3.85 8.58 0.21
N PRO A 26 -5.04 7.95 0.29
CA PRO A 26 -6.21 8.57 0.91
C PRO A 26 -6.25 8.43 2.43
N SER A 27 -5.30 7.74 3.07
CA SER A 27 -5.41 7.36 4.49
C SER A 27 -4.23 7.77 5.37
N ALA A 28 -4.54 8.34 6.55
CA ALA A 28 -3.61 8.67 7.63
C ALA A 28 -3.02 7.44 8.38
N SER A 29 -3.33 6.21 7.96
CA SER A 29 -2.91 4.98 8.67
C SER A 29 -1.41 4.73 8.68
N MET A 30 -0.65 5.40 7.81
CA MET A 30 0.80 5.28 7.69
C MET A 30 1.52 6.49 8.31
N GLU A 31 0.82 7.36 9.04
CA GLU A 31 1.46 8.41 9.82
C GLU A 31 2.33 7.79 10.95
N PRO A 32 3.55 8.29 11.20
CA PRO A 32 4.14 9.53 10.69
C PRO A 32 4.88 9.41 9.34
N LEU A 33 5.01 8.20 8.77
CA LEU A 33 5.80 7.96 7.56
C LEU A 33 5.19 8.61 6.31
N LEU A 34 3.86 8.60 6.19
CA LEU A 34 3.13 9.13 5.02
C LEU A 34 1.93 9.96 5.50
N GLY A 35 1.86 11.21 5.05
CA GLY A 35 0.76 12.13 5.36
C GLY A 35 -0.44 11.95 4.42
N THR A 36 -1.62 12.37 4.87
CA THR A 36 -2.82 12.38 4.03
C THR A 36 -2.61 13.34 2.84
N GLY A 37 -2.76 12.82 1.61
CA GLY A 37 -2.58 13.60 0.38
C GLY A 37 -1.21 13.45 -0.29
N ASP A 38 -0.29 12.68 0.29
CA ASP A 38 1.00 12.39 -0.31
C ASP A 38 0.87 11.50 -1.57
N ARG A 39 1.78 11.74 -2.53
CA ARG A 39 1.95 10.91 -3.72
C ARG A 39 3.21 10.09 -3.56
N ILE A 40 3.08 8.78 -3.64
CA ILE A 40 4.23 7.87 -3.61
C ILE A 40 4.52 7.32 -5.00
N LEU A 41 5.82 7.24 -5.30
CA LEU A 41 6.34 6.54 -6.47
C LEU A 41 6.66 5.11 -6.02
N VAL A 42 5.95 4.14 -6.55
CA VAL A 42 6.18 2.72 -6.25
C VAL A 42 6.94 2.10 -7.40
N SER A 43 8.12 1.57 -7.10
CA SER A 43 8.87 0.73 -8.02
C SER A 43 8.26 -0.67 -7.99
N ARG A 44 7.66 -1.09 -9.11
CA ARG A 44 7.12 -2.44 -9.26
C ARG A 44 8.23 -3.49 -9.43
N THR A 45 9.45 -3.07 -9.75
CA THR A 45 10.55 -3.95 -10.12
C THR A 45 11.40 -4.44 -8.95
N ASP A 46 11.33 -3.78 -7.80
CA ASP A 46 12.23 -4.05 -6.68
C ASP A 46 11.98 -5.45 -6.06
N PHE A 47 10.75 -5.96 -6.13
CA PHE A 47 10.38 -7.29 -5.63
C PHE A 47 10.38 -8.40 -6.69
N ILE A 48 10.81 -8.13 -7.92
CA ILE A 48 10.89 -9.16 -8.99
C ILE A 48 12.10 -10.08 -8.79
N GLY A 49 13.16 -9.57 -8.12
CA GLY A 49 14.40 -10.30 -7.88
C GLY A 49 14.71 -10.59 -6.41
N GLU A 50 14.09 -9.85 -5.47
CA GLU A 50 14.32 -10.04 -4.03
C GLU A 50 13.02 -10.40 -3.29
N PRO A 51 13.06 -11.40 -2.38
CA PRO A 51 11.92 -11.73 -1.55
C PRO A 51 11.60 -10.58 -0.59
N VAL A 52 10.31 -10.38 -0.34
CA VAL A 52 9.80 -9.44 0.67
C VAL A 52 10.42 -9.76 2.04
N ARG A 53 10.86 -8.72 2.74
CA ARG A 53 11.50 -8.80 4.06
C ARG A 53 10.63 -8.15 5.13
N HIS A 54 10.92 -8.48 6.39
CA HIS A 54 10.35 -7.79 7.54
C HIS A 54 10.64 -6.29 7.47
N GLY A 55 9.61 -5.50 7.73
CA GLY A 55 9.71 -4.05 7.73
C GLY A 55 9.49 -3.39 6.36
N ASP A 56 9.40 -4.15 5.27
CA ASP A 56 9.11 -3.59 3.96
C ASP A 56 7.73 -2.91 3.94
N VAL A 57 7.61 -1.81 3.20
CA VAL A 57 6.33 -1.14 2.97
C VAL A 57 5.83 -1.55 1.60
N VAL A 58 4.70 -2.26 1.58
CA VAL A 58 4.14 -2.85 0.36
C VAL A 58 2.81 -2.20 0.01
N VAL A 59 2.55 -2.15 -1.29
CA VAL A 59 1.29 -1.70 -1.86
C VAL A 59 0.61 -2.91 -2.50
N PHE A 60 -0.63 -3.18 -2.10
CA PHE A 60 -1.39 -4.30 -2.64
C PHE A 60 -2.86 -3.95 -2.83
N ASP A 61 -3.52 -4.71 -3.71
CA ASP A 61 -4.96 -4.61 -3.94
C ASP A 61 -5.69 -5.51 -2.93
N GLY A 62 -6.47 -4.88 -2.05
CA GLY A 62 -7.20 -5.54 -0.97
C GLY A 62 -8.58 -6.05 -1.38
N ARG A 63 -8.96 -6.01 -2.67
CA ARG A 63 -10.25 -6.57 -3.12
C ARG A 63 -10.41 -8.03 -2.70
N GLY A 64 -11.53 -8.35 -2.08
CA GLY A 64 -11.84 -9.70 -1.58
C GLY A 64 -11.30 -10.03 -0.20
N SER A 65 -10.36 -9.24 0.33
CA SER A 65 -9.80 -9.42 1.67
C SER A 65 -10.18 -8.29 2.61
N PHE A 66 -10.07 -7.04 2.14
CA PHE A 66 -10.27 -5.81 2.93
C PHE A 66 -11.27 -4.86 2.28
N ALA A 67 -11.50 -4.98 0.97
CA ALA A 67 -12.49 -4.21 0.23
C ALA A 67 -13.48 -5.14 -0.50
N PRO A 68 -14.75 -4.73 -0.68
CA PRO A 68 -15.74 -5.50 -1.43
C PRO A 68 -15.28 -5.78 -2.87
N LEU A 69 -15.55 -6.99 -3.37
CA LEU A 69 -15.17 -7.42 -4.73
C LEU A 69 -15.95 -6.70 -5.84
N SER A 70 -17.11 -6.11 -5.54
CA SER A 70 -17.94 -5.41 -6.51
C SER A 70 -18.34 -4.02 -6.02
N SER A 71 -18.03 -2.99 -6.81
CA SER A 71 -18.43 -1.58 -6.60
C SER A 71 -19.92 -1.33 -6.86
N GLY A 72 -20.61 -2.24 -7.56
CA GLY A 72 -22.00 -2.07 -7.99
C GLY A 72 -22.18 -1.04 -9.12
N ALA A 73 -21.10 -0.59 -9.76
CA ALA A 73 -21.13 0.43 -10.80
C ALA A 73 -21.41 -0.16 -12.20
N SER A 74 -21.79 0.72 -13.14
CA SER A 74 -21.97 0.33 -14.54
C SER A 74 -20.62 0.01 -15.20
N PRO A 75 -20.54 -0.91 -16.18
CA PRO A 75 -19.28 -1.30 -16.84
C PRO A 75 -18.48 -0.13 -17.44
N LEU A 76 -19.17 0.91 -17.90
CA LEU A 76 -18.53 2.12 -18.44
C LEU A 76 -17.83 2.94 -17.35
N GLN A 77 -18.44 3.06 -16.18
CA GLN A 77 -17.87 3.76 -15.04
C GLN A 77 -16.65 3.01 -14.50
N ASP A 78 -16.73 1.69 -14.41
CA ASP A 78 -15.58 0.86 -14.03
C ASP A 78 -14.43 1.00 -15.04
N ALA A 79 -14.72 1.04 -16.34
CA ALA A 79 -13.69 1.25 -17.36
C ALA A 79 -13.02 2.64 -17.23
N LEU A 80 -13.80 3.70 -16.99
CA LEU A 80 -13.29 5.04 -16.78
C LEU A 80 -12.50 5.15 -15.46
N ALA A 81 -12.98 4.55 -14.38
CA ALA A 81 -12.29 4.50 -13.09
C ALA A 81 -10.97 3.73 -13.21
N THR A 82 -10.98 2.57 -13.87
CA THR A 82 -9.78 1.76 -14.14
C THR A 82 -8.74 2.56 -14.92
N ALA A 83 -9.17 3.28 -15.96
CA ALA A 83 -8.28 4.17 -16.70
C ALA A 83 -7.74 5.29 -15.78
N GLY A 84 -8.61 5.94 -15.01
CA GLY A 84 -8.24 6.98 -14.05
C GLY A 84 -7.18 6.52 -13.04
N HIS A 85 -7.32 5.31 -12.49
CA HIS A 85 -6.36 4.70 -11.57
C HIS A 85 -5.02 4.43 -12.26
N TRP A 86 -5.05 3.86 -13.48
CA TRP A 86 -3.84 3.61 -14.25
C TRP A 86 -3.06 4.90 -14.55
N PHE A 87 -3.77 6.00 -14.79
CA PHE A 87 -3.18 7.32 -14.98
C PHE A 87 -2.86 8.06 -13.66
N GLY A 88 -3.14 7.47 -12.49
CA GLY A 88 -2.94 8.11 -11.18
C GLY A 88 -3.77 9.38 -10.98
N LEU A 89 -4.87 9.53 -11.73
CA LEU A 89 -5.79 10.66 -11.66
C LEU A 89 -6.86 10.46 -10.59
N THR A 90 -7.15 9.21 -10.25
CA THR A 90 -8.13 8.82 -9.23
C THR A 90 -7.47 7.88 -8.23
N GLY A 91 -7.63 8.16 -6.93
CA GLY A 91 -7.20 7.24 -5.86
C GLY A 91 -8.05 5.98 -5.87
N SER A 92 -7.45 4.83 -5.54
CA SER A 92 -8.17 3.55 -5.45
C SER A 92 -8.55 3.29 -3.99
N ASP A 93 -9.84 3.11 -3.72
CA ASP A 93 -10.33 2.74 -2.39
C ASP A 93 -9.98 1.28 -2.02
N THR A 94 -9.46 0.52 -2.98
CA THR A 94 -9.09 -0.88 -2.78
C THR A 94 -7.58 -1.09 -2.72
N THR A 95 -6.78 -0.04 -2.91
CA THR A 95 -5.32 -0.11 -2.81
C THR A 95 -4.88 0.27 -1.40
N TYR A 96 -4.15 -0.63 -0.76
CA TYR A 96 -3.66 -0.44 0.60
C TYR A 96 -2.14 -0.35 0.62
N VAL A 97 -1.62 0.58 1.43
CA VAL A 97 -0.21 0.68 1.77
C VAL A 97 -0.04 0.21 3.20
N LYS A 98 0.75 -0.83 3.42
CA LYS A 98 0.97 -1.43 4.75
C LYS A 98 2.42 -1.85 4.93
N ARG A 99 2.86 -1.97 6.19
CA ARG A 99 4.17 -2.53 6.55
C ARG A 99 4.06 -4.03 6.76
N VAL A 100 5.05 -4.77 6.26
CA VAL A 100 5.17 -6.22 6.43
C VAL A 100 5.74 -6.52 7.81
N ILE A 101 4.91 -7.13 8.65
CA ILE A 101 5.28 -7.52 10.02
C ILE A 101 5.69 -8.99 10.10
N GLY A 102 5.04 -9.87 9.34
CA GLY A 102 5.33 -11.29 9.32
C GLY A 102 5.33 -11.83 7.89
N LEU A 103 6.21 -12.79 7.66
CA LEU A 103 6.36 -13.56 6.43
C LEU A 103 5.77 -14.98 6.61
N PRO A 104 5.58 -15.74 5.52
CA PRO A 104 5.11 -17.12 5.63
C PRO A 104 5.98 -17.96 6.58
N GLY A 105 5.33 -18.55 7.59
CA GLY A 105 6.00 -19.33 8.63
C GLY A 105 6.22 -18.58 9.95
N ASP A 106 6.03 -17.26 9.97
CA ASP A 106 6.17 -16.49 11.20
C ASP A 106 4.98 -16.65 12.15
N HIS A 107 5.29 -16.67 13.44
CA HIS A 107 4.32 -16.57 14.51
C HIS A 107 4.34 -15.15 15.09
N VAL A 108 3.35 -14.35 14.72
CA VAL A 108 3.19 -12.96 15.18
C VAL A 108 2.19 -12.93 16.33
N VAL A 109 2.60 -12.40 17.49
CA VAL A 109 1.75 -12.27 18.68
C VAL A 109 1.80 -10.85 19.19
N CYS A 110 0.62 -10.25 19.37
CA CYS A 110 0.49 -9.15 20.29
C CYS A 110 0.01 -9.67 21.65
N CYS A 111 0.68 -9.38 22.75
CA CYS A 111 1.95 -8.67 22.91
C CYS A 111 2.70 -9.31 24.10
N ASP A 112 4.00 -9.03 24.26
CA ASP A 112 4.74 -9.47 25.46
C ASP A 112 4.30 -8.70 26.73
N ASP A 113 4.90 -9.02 27.87
CA ASP A 113 4.62 -8.36 29.16
C ASP A 113 4.87 -6.84 29.12
N ASN A 114 5.67 -6.36 28.16
CA ASN A 114 5.98 -4.94 27.94
C ASN A 114 5.12 -4.33 26.82
N GLN A 115 4.09 -5.03 26.36
CA GLN A 115 3.21 -4.65 25.25
C GLN A 115 3.92 -4.49 23.90
N HIS A 116 5.06 -5.16 23.70
CA HIS A 116 5.70 -5.20 22.40
C HIS A 116 5.13 -6.32 21.53
N LEU A 117 5.00 -6.04 20.24
CA LEU A 117 4.74 -7.07 19.25
C LEU A 117 5.92 -8.04 19.20
N THR A 118 5.64 -9.35 19.16
CA THR A 118 6.67 -10.37 19.00
C THR A 118 6.51 -11.12 17.70
N VAL A 119 7.63 -11.40 17.04
CA VAL A 119 7.71 -12.24 15.85
C VAL A 119 8.64 -13.40 16.20
N ASN A 120 8.11 -14.63 16.15
CA ASN A 120 8.84 -15.84 16.55
C ASN A 120 9.43 -15.77 17.98
N GLY A 121 8.71 -15.12 18.89
CA GLY A 121 9.10 -14.96 20.30
C GLY A 121 10.15 -13.87 20.56
N GLN A 122 10.62 -13.17 19.52
CA GLN A 122 11.52 -12.02 19.66
C GLN A 122 10.71 -10.73 19.56
N ALA A 123 10.93 -9.80 20.49
CA ALA A 123 10.31 -8.47 20.45
C ALA A 123 10.77 -7.72 19.18
N LEU A 124 9.80 -7.22 18.43
CA LEU A 124 10.04 -6.43 17.22
C LEU A 124 10.36 -4.99 17.61
N ALA A 125 11.45 -4.44 17.07
CA ALA A 125 11.72 -3.02 17.20
C ALA A 125 10.80 -2.23 16.25
N GLU A 126 10.01 -1.30 16.81
CA GLU A 126 9.02 -0.52 16.06
C GLU A 126 9.35 0.99 16.05
N PRO A 127 10.52 1.42 15.55
CA PRO A 127 10.93 2.84 15.56
C PRO A 127 10.07 3.73 14.65
N TYR A 128 9.18 3.12 13.87
CA TYR A 128 8.24 3.79 12.98
C TYR A 128 6.92 4.17 13.67
N LEU A 129 6.69 3.70 14.90
CA LEU A 129 5.57 4.16 15.71
C LEU A 129 5.87 5.55 16.27
N TYR A 130 4.82 6.31 16.57
CA TYR A 130 4.97 7.52 17.35
C TYR A 130 5.64 7.24 18.69
N GLU A 131 6.51 8.16 19.13
CA GLU A 131 6.94 8.18 20.52
C GLU A 131 5.70 8.27 21.41
N ALA A 132 5.54 7.29 22.30
CA ALA A 132 4.35 7.14 23.12
C ALA A 132 4.11 8.40 23.97
N THR A 133 3.24 9.29 23.49
CA THR A 133 2.87 10.55 24.17
C THR A 133 1.38 10.62 24.49
N TRP A 134 0.64 9.52 24.33
CA TRP A 134 -0.77 9.45 24.71
C TRP A 134 -0.96 8.74 26.06
N PRO A 135 -1.82 9.22 26.98
CA PRO A 135 -2.14 8.47 28.19
C PRO A 135 -2.86 7.18 27.79
N VAL A 136 -2.17 6.04 27.94
CA VAL A 136 -2.76 4.73 27.72
C VAL A 136 -3.83 4.52 28.80
N ASN A 137 -5.10 4.69 28.42
CA ASN A 137 -6.22 4.16 29.20
C ASN A 137 -6.13 2.63 29.14
N ARG A 138 -5.58 2.05 30.21
CA ARG A 138 -5.32 0.62 30.39
C ARG A 138 -6.55 -0.22 30.79
N ASN A 139 -7.78 0.26 30.53
CA ASN A 139 -9.01 -0.37 31.06
C ASN A 139 -10.09 -0.64 30.00
N SER A 140 -9.73 -0.96 28.75
CA SER A 140 -10.72 -1.37 27.75
C SER A 140 -10.31 -2.71 27.14
N ALA A 141 -10.51 -3.75 27.95
CA ALA A 141 -10.65 -5.14 27.52
C ALA A 141 -12.11 -5.56 27.71
#